data_AF-A0A2S7PR59-F1
#
_entry.id   AF-A0A2S7PR59-F1
#
_cell.length_a   1.000
_cell.length_b   1.000
_cell.length_c   1.000
_cell.angle_alpha   90.00
_cell.angle_beta   90.00
_cell.angle_gamma   90.00
#
_symmetry.space_group_name_H-M   'P 1'
#
loop_
_entity.id
_entity.type
_entity.pdbx_description
1 polymer ?
#
loop_
_entity_poly.entity_id
_entity_poly.type
_entity_poly.pdbx_seq_one_letter_code
_entity_poly.pdbx_strand_id
1 'polypeptide(L)' 'METVKNAANYVAETVQGAGATASKEANKNVAKDSDASIGTRANAGLDAVKDKAHEQKHDTKADVHKEAAQH' A
#
# COMPACT_ATOMS: atom_id res chain seq x y z
N MET A 1 6.30 12.54 -24.32
CA MET A 1 6.94 12.68 -22.99
C MET A 1 6.00 12.33 -21.84
N GLU A 2 4.70 12.57 -21.96
CA GLU A 2 3.72 12.27 -20.91
C GLU A 2 3.52 10.76 -20.68
N THR A 3 3.52 9.95 -21.74
CA THR A 3 3.42 8.49 -21.65
C THR A 3 4.53 7.85 -20.81
N VAL A 4 5.78 8.33 -20.98
CA VAL A 4 6.93 7.84 -20.19
C VAL A 4 6.83 8.27 -18.72
N LYS A 5 6.35 9.49 -18.46
CA LYS A 5 6.09 9.95 -17.08
C LYS A 5 4.96 9.16 -16.44
N ASN A 6 3.88 8.88 -17.16
CA ASN A 6 2.76 8.08 -16.69
C ASN A 6 3.19 6.63 -16.44
N ALA A 7 4.00 6.03 -17.30
CA ALA A 7 4.58 4.71 -17.05
C ALA A 7 5.51 4.69 -15.83
N ALA A 8 6.35 5.71 -15.65
CA ALA A 8 7.21 5.83 -14.46
C ALA A 8 6.39 5.99 -13.18
N ASN A 9 5.34 6.83 -13.21
CA ASN A 9 4.41 7.01 -12.10
C ASN A 9 3.64 5.72 -11.81
N TYR A 10 3.20 4.98 -12.84
CA TYR A 10 2.55 3.67 -12.67
C TYR A 10 3.45 2.70 -11.89
N VAL A 11 4.72 2.58 -12.30
CA VAL A 11 5.67 1.69 -11.62
C VAL A 11 5.94 2.16 -10.19
N ALA A 12 6.15 3.47 -9.98
CA ALA A 12 6.37 4.04 -8.66
C ALA A 12 5.17 3.77 -7.72
N GLU A 13 3.96 4.07 -8.18
CA GLU A 13 2.72 3.85 -7.43
C GLU A 13 2.49 2.35 -7.17
N THR A 14 2.80 1.47 -8.13
CA THR A 14 2.72 0.01 -7.94
C THR A 14 3.67 -0.47 -6.85
N VAL A 15 4.91 0.02 -6.84
CA VAL A 15 5.91 -0.32 -5.80
C VAL A 15 5.45 0.20 -4.44
N GLN A 16 4.90 1.41 -4.38
CA GLN A 16 4.35 1.97 -3.14
C GLN A 16 3.13 1.18 -2.65
N GLY A 17 2.26 0.73 -3.55
CA GLY A 17 1.14 -0.16 -3.25
C GLY A 17 1.61 -1.48 -2.66
N ALA A 18 2.58 -2.14 -3.30
CA ALA A 18 3.18 -3.38 -2.81
C ALA A 18 3.85 -3.22 -1.44
N GLY A 19 4.54 -2.10 -1.21
CA GLY A 19 5.10 -1.78 0.11
C GLY A 19 4.03 -1.63 1.18
N ALA A 20 2.92 -0.95 0.87
CA ALA A 20 1.79 -0.84 1.78
C ALA A 20 1.13 -2.20 2.07
N THR A 21 1.01 -3.08 1.07
CA THR A 21 0.54 -4.46 1.27
C THR A 21 1.46 -5.23 2.22
N ALA A 22 2.78 -5.15 2.02
CA ALA A 22 3.74 -5.83 2.89
C ALA A 22 3.66 -5.32 4.34
N SER A 23 3.61 -4.00 4.54
CA SER A 23 3.44 -3.40 5.87
C SER A 23 2.12 -3.82 6.53
N LYS A 24 1.02 -3.83 5.78
CA LYS A 24 -0.29 -4.32 6.24
C LYS A 24 -0.25 -5.78 6.69
N GLU A 25 0.43 -6.67 5.96
CA GLU A 25 0.55 -8.08 6.36
C GLU A 25 1.43 -8.27 7.60
N ALA A 26 2.54 -7.54 7.69
CA ALA A 26 3.38 -7.53 8.89
C ALA A 26 2.59 -7.04 10.12
N ASN A 27 1.87 -5.93 9.98
CA ASN A 27 1.03 -5.36 11.02
C ASN A 27 -0.14 -6.29 11.41
N LYS A 28 -0.73 -7.01 10.44
CA LYS A 28 -1.75 -8.03 10.71
C LYS A 28 -1.19 -9.20 11.51
N ASN A 29 0.06 -9.60 11.26
CA ASN A 29 0.73 -10.64 12.05
C ASN A 29 0.97 -10.15 13.47
N VAL A 30 1.49 -8.94 13.67
CA VAL A 30 1.70 -8.35 15.00
C VAL A 30 0.39 -8.15 15.77
N ALA A 31 -0.69 -7.73 15.10
CA ALA A 31 -2.00 -7.56 15.74
C ALA A 31 -2.58 -8.89 16.26
N LYS A 32 -2.22 -10.00 15.61
CA LYS A 32 -2.62 -11.36 15.99
C LYS A 32 -1.62 -12.06 16.91
N ASP A 33 -0.42 -11.52 17.06
CA ASP A 33 0.59 -12.03 17.96
C ASP A 33 0.08 -11.97 19.39
N SER A 34 0.08 -13.12 20.07
CA SER A 34 -0.42 -13.24 21.45
C SER A 34 0.66 -12.97 22.48
N ASP A 35 1.94 -13.01 22.07
CA ASP A 35 3.09 -12.62 22.88
C ASP A 35 3.31 -11.09 22.86
N ALA A 36 2.77 -10.40 21.85
CA ALA A 36 2.78 -8.94 21.78
C ALA A 36 1.81 -8.31 22.80
N SER A 37 2.25 -7.21 23.43
CA SER A 37 1.40 -6.45 24.35
C SER A 37 0.13 -5.91 23.67
N ILE A 38 -0.96 -5.73 24.43
CA ILE A 38 -2.23 -5.19 23.89
C ILE A 38 -2.03 -3.86 23.17
N GLY A 39 -1.19 -2.96 23.70
CA GLY A 39 -0.88 -1.69 23.06
C GLY A 39 -0.17 -1.87 21.71
N THR A 40 0.79 -2.79 21.63
CA THR A 40 1.48 -3.14 20.38
C THR A 40 0.50 -3.71 19.35
N ARG A 41 -0.38 -4.61 19.77
CA ARG A 41 -1.39 -5.23 18.89
C ARG A 41 -2.40 -4.21 18.37
N ALA A 42 -2.85 -3.29 19.22
CA ALA A 42 -3.79 -2.24 18.85
C ALA A 42 -3.17 -1.25 17.84
N ASN A 43 -1.94 -0.81 18.08
CA ASN A 43 -1.20 0.04 17.14
C ASN A 43 -1.00 -0.68 15.80
N ALA A 44 -0.57 -1.94 15.83
CA ALA A 44 -0.41 -2.73 14.60
C ALA A 44 -1.76 -2.92 13.87
N GLY A 45 -2.87 -3.12 14.58
CA GLY A 45 -4.21 -3.15 13.98
C GLY A 45 -4.57 -1.83 13.29
N LEU A 46 -4.28 -0.70 13.91
CA LEU A 46 -4.49 0.64 13.33
C LEU A 46 -3.60 0.87 12.11
N ASP A 47 -2.32 0.53 12.20
CA ASP A 47 -1.38 0.67 11.10
C ASP A 47 -1.78 -0.23 9.92
N ALA A 48 -2.23 -1.47 10.16
CA ALA A 48 -2.74 -2.34 9.10
C ALA A 48 -3.94 -1.74 8.34
N VAL A 49 -4.85 -1.06 9.04
CA VAL A 49 -5.98 -0.37 8.41
C VAL A 49 -5.51 0.84 7.61
N LYS A 50 -4.57 1.62 8.16
CA LYS A 50 -3.98 2.78 7.48
C LYS A 50 -3.22 2.36 6.22
N ASP A 51 -2.43 1.30 6.31
CA ASP A 51 -1.71 0.70 5.19
C ASP A 51 -2.68 0.19 4.13
N LYS A 52 -3.81 -0.42 4.51
CA LYS A 52 -4.85 -0.82 3.56
C LYS A 52 -5.44 0.37 2.80
N ALA A 53 -5.66 1.49 3.47
CA ALA A 53 -6.14 2.70 2.81
C ALA A 53 -5.06 3.29 1.86
N HIS A 54 -3.79 3.16 2.20
CA HIS A 54 -2.67 3.60 1.37
C HIS A 54 -2.48 2.71 0.14
N GLU A 55 -2.53 1.39 0.32
CA GLU A 55 -2.55 0.34 -0.71
C GLU A 55 -3.60 0.68 -1.77
N GLN A 56 -4.87 0.85 -1.38
CA GLN A 56 -5.94 1.19 -2.34
C GLN A 56 -5.69 2.51 -3.09
N LYS A 57 -5.18 3.54 -2.41
CA LYS A 57 -4.88 4.82 -3.06
C LYS A 57 -3.80 4.67 -4.13
N HIS A 58 -2.74 3.94 -3.82
CA HIS A 58 -1.64 3.69 -4.73
C HIS A 58 -2.04 2.79 -5.89
N ASP A 59 -2.79 1.71 -5.64
CA ASP A 59 -3.35 0.87 -6.72
C ASP A 59 -4.25 1.68 -7.65
N THR A 60 -5.13 2.53 -7.10
CA THR A 60 -6.02 3.37 -7.92
C THR A 60 -5.23 4.33 -8.80
N LYS A 61 -4.24 5.01 -8.23
CA LYS A 61 -3.38 5.94 -8.98
C LYS A 61 -2.55 5.23 -10.02
N ALA A 62 -2.02 4.05 -9.70
CA ALA A 62 -1.32 3.21 -10.64
C ALA A 62 -2.23 2.87 -11.84
N ASP A 63 -3.46 2.43 -11.59
CA ASP A 63 -4.41 2.10 -12.65
C ASP A 63 -4.72 3.32 -13.55
N VAL A 64 -4.98 4.48 -12.94
CA VAL A 64 -5.20 5.74 -13.68
C VAL A 64 -3.98 6.13 -14.53
N HIS A 65 -2.77 6.03 -13.99
CA HIS A 65 -1.54 6.33 -14.74
C HIS A 65 -1.29 5.32 -15.86
N LYS A 66 -1.69 4.06 -15.67
CA LYS A 66 -1.60 3.02 -16.69
C LYS A 66 -2.57 3.28 -17.84
N GLU A 67 -3.85 3.58 -17.54
CA GLU A 67 -4.83 3.97 -18.56
C GLU A 67 -4.39 5.23 -19.31
N ALA A 68 -3.91 6.25 -18.59
CA ALA A 68 -3.38 7.48 -19.18
C ALA A 68 -2.06 7.31 -19.95
N ALA A 69 -1.39 6.14 -19.84
CA ALA A 69 -0.26 5.79 -20.67
C ALA A 69 -0.68 4.99 -21.92
N GLN A 70 -1.90 4.45 -21.97
CA GLN A 70 -2.42 3.69 -23.11
C GLN A 70 -3.13 4.57 -24.15
N HIS A 71 -3.58 5.77 -23.76
CA HIS A 71 -4.17 6.79 -24.63
C HIS A 71 -3.16 7.87 -25.03
#